data_AF-A0A812S818-F1
#
_entry.id   AF-A0A812S818-F1
#
_cell.length_a   1.000
_cell.length_b   1.000
_cell.length_c   1.000
_cell.angle_alpha   90.00
_cell.angle_beta   90.00
_cell.angle_gamma   90.00
#
_symmetry.space_group_name_H-M   'P 1'
#
loop_
_entity.id
_entity.type
_entity.pdbx_description
1 polymer ?
#
loop_
_entity_poly.entity_id
_entity_poly.type
_entity_poly.pdbx_seq_one_letter_code
_entity_poly.pdbx_strand_id
1 'polypeptide(L)'
;MPRLLQLLSAAFAVRGSLAAQASCPSPAARLENLTSFPAYDKTARPNVDLGTPVDVGVQLYLAAIPEVDQKKQQFAIEGYFRLDWTDNRLATTGDPCASTLILELPVSSVWQPDIYWDNSLAEWYGAGAMNIYEDGRIYRSVRYKQTLRCPMNFQRLPFDKQQCFALLGSYSWDLHNVNASAFSNGAIVVPEGYDGTTEWQLEEATYEVTTEWFGAGADRKGYKYIWVYFNLNRRPNSFLMFVVGTAILFVLVAWAGLFIDRKVAPARVTIAVIPVLIMLNLENSVTSRLPELNYLTWLTSFLFVMKLFGLSCVFEYGLVWLLLQVEAERDRQFEALTQMSTIISKRSADQEGAMIAEPEFHNTDPLAVSVSASRHRKNQVVVPTPPKSQPSMLMPADGQVPLPDMTAVFKIFDSDGDADLSLTEVQKGLRQLGQYLSKGQVQEMFLRLGAEGNNIQQPHFRKFLLDVKKYLPGKAWKISYTEKPPSLQARAFRSISDRVSWAFCRVTSSHAP
;
A
#
# COMPACT_ATOMS: atom_id res chain seq x y z
N MET A 1 -27.00 99.67 42.15
CA MET A 1 -25.96 98.64 42.38
C MET A 1 -26.33 97.71 43.55
N PRO A 2 -27.26 96.74 43.38
CA PRO A 2 -27.16 95.51 44.17
C PRO A 2 -27.32 94.21 43.36
N ARG A 3 -27.66 94.29 42.06
CA ARG A 3 -27.81 93.12 41.18
C ARG A 3 -26.49 92.47 40.75
N LEU A 4 -25.35 93.18 40.90
CA LEU A 4 -24.03 92.62 40.57
C LEU A 4 -23.46 91.72 41.68
N LEU A 5 -23.84 91.94 42.95
CA LEU A 5 -23.39 91.12 44.09
C LEU A 5 -24.14 89.78 44.21
N GLN A 6 -25.40 89.71 43.76
CA GLN A 6 -26.15 88.45 43.77
C GLN A 6 -25.66 87.46 42.70
N LEU A 7 -25.23 87.94 41.52
CA LEU A 7 -24.67 87.07 40.47
C LEU A 7 -23.30 86.49 40.83
N LEU A 8 -22.48 87.22 41.61
CA LEU A 8 -21.19 86.71 42.09
C LEU A 8 -21.35 85.66 43.22
N SER A 9 -22.41 85.76 44.04
CA SER A 9 -22.73 84.71 45.04
C SER A 9 -23.29 83.43 44.42
N ALA A 10 -24.05 83.54 43.33
CA ALA A 10 -24.55 82.39 42.58
C ALA A 10 -23.43 81.70 41.76
N ALA A 11 -22.47 82.47 41.23
CA ALA A 11 -21.30 81.91 40.54
C ALA A 11 -20.34 81.15 41.48
N PHE A 12 -20.25 81.55 42.76
CA PHE A 12 -19.50 80.80 43.78
C PHE A 12 -20.26 79.58 44.32
N ALA A 13 -21.59 79.63 44.40
CA ALA A 13 -22.41 78.47 44.80
C ALA A 13 -22.50 77.39 43.72
N VAL A 14 -22.47 77.77 42.43
CA VAL A 14 -22.42 76.80 41.32
C VAL A 14 -21.01 76.22 41.13
N ARG A 15 -19.95 76.93 41.52
CA ARG A 15 -18.58 76.36 41.60
C ARG A 15 -18.37 75.42 42.79
N GLY A 16 -19.18 75.51 43.83
CA GLY A 16 -19.12 74.63 45.01
C GLY A 16 -19.80 73.28 44.84
N SER A 17 -20.51 73.04 43.73
CA SER A 17 -21.28 71.80 43.50
C SER A 17 -20.73 70.94 42.35
N LEU A 18 -19.56 71.30 41.80
CA LEU A 18 -18.81 70.51 40.81
C LEU A 18 -17.55 69.86 41.39
N ALA A 19 -17.40 69.88 42.72
CA ALA A 19 -16.37 69.13 43.43
C ALA A 19 -16.97 67.83 44.00
N ALA A 20 -17.19 66.84 43.13
CA ALA A 20 -17.15 65.40 43.42
C ALA A 20 -17.69 64.55 42.25
N GLN A 21 -17.29 64.84 41.00
CA GLN A 21 -17.05 63.73 40.09
C GLN A 21 -15.59 63.36 40.31
N ALA A 22 -15.37 62.38 41.20
CA ALA A 22 -14.08 61.73 41.29
C ALA A 22 -13.76 61.23 39.88
N SER A 23 -12.82 61.87 39.19
CA SER A 23 -12.36 61.41 37.89
C SER A 23 -11.69 60.06 38.14
N CYS A 24 -12.38 58.97 37.82
CA CYS A 24 -11.86 57.65 38.08
C CYS A 24 -10.54 57.46 37.31
N PRO A 25 -9.50 56.90 37.94
CA PRO A 25 -8.23 56.65 37.28
C PRO A 25 -8.41 55.68 36.11
N SER A 26 -7.46 55.71 35.16
CA SER A 26 -7.47 54.77 34.03
C SER A 26 -7.46 53.31 34.52
N PRO A 27 -7.98 52.35 33.74
CA PRO A 27 -7.98 50.94 34.13
C PRO A 27 -6.59 50.40 34.54
N ALA A 28 -5.54 50.86 33.87
CA ALA A 28 -4.16 50.51 34.20
C ALA A 28 -3.71 51.06 35.56
N ALA A 29 -4.01 52.33 35.85
CA ALA A 29 -3.69 52.95 37.13
C ALA A 29 -4.50 52.34 38.29
N ARG A 30 -5.76 51.95 38.03
CA ARG A 30 -6.58 51.20 38.99
C ARG A 30 -5.97 49.84 39.31
N LEU A 31 -5.54 49.09 38.29
CA LEU A 31 -4.89 47.80 38.49
C LEU A 31 -3.57 47.95 39.27
N GLU A 32 -2.75 48.96 38.95
CA GLU A 32 -1.49 49.22 39.66
C GLU A 32 -1.73 49.50 41.14
N ASN A 33 -2.75 50.30 41.48
CA ASN A 33 -3.13 50.56 42.87
C ASN A 33 -3.55 49.26 43.58
N LEU A 34 -4.42 48.45 42.95
CA LEU A 34 -4.90 47.18 43.50
C LEU A 34 -3.79 46.13 43.66
N THR A 35 -2.79 46.15 42.78
CA THR A 35 -1.68 45.17 42.76
C THR A 35 -0.41 45.68 43.43
N SER A 36 -0.48 46.83 44.11
CA SER A 36 0.67 47.42 44.80
C SER A 36 1.05 46.64 46.07
N PHE A 37 2.35 46.40 46.25
CA PHE A 37 2.88 45.79 47.47
C PHE A 37 2.90 46.84 48.61
N PRO A 38 2.53 46.50 49.87
CA PRO A 38 2.34 45.15 50.44
C PRO A 38 0.91 44.60 50.38
N ALA A 39 -0.04 45.30 49.75
CA ALA A 39 -1.45 44.93 49.76
C ALA A 39 -1.76 43.69 48.92
N TYR A 40 -0.98 43.42 47.86
CA TYR A 40 -1.16 42.28 46.98
C TYR A 40 0.14 41.50 46.76
N ASP A 41 0.14 40.22 47.13
CA ASP A 41 1.19 39.27 46.77
C ASP A 41 0.67 38.30 45.69
N LYS A 42 1.23 38.43 44.49
CA LYS A 42 0.90 37.59 43.33
C LYS A 42 1.47 36.18 43.39
N THR A 43 2.42 35.91 44.28
CA THR A 43 3.04 34.58 44.41
C THR A 43 2.20 33.66 45.29
N ALA A 44 1.49 34.24 46.25
CA ALA A 44 0.50 33.57 47.06
C ALA A 44 -0.83 33.42 46.30
N ARG A 45 -1.42 32.22 46.36
CA ARG A 45 -2.76 31.97 45.83
C ARG A 45 -3.82 32.78 46.60
N PRO A 46 -4.98 33.05 46.00
CA PRO A 46 -6.14 33.52 46.75
C PRO A 46 -6.51 32.56 47.88
N ASN A 47 -7.13 33.09 48.94
CA ASN A 47 -7.68 32.33 50.07
C ASN A 47 -6.66 31.51 50.88
N VAL A 48 -5.37 31.88 50.88
CA VAL A 48 -4.35 31.22 51.73
C VAL A 48 -4.77 31.25 53.21
N ASP A 49 -5.24 32.40 53.70
CA ASP A 49 -5.63 32.56 55.11
C ASP A 49 -6.91 31.81 55.49
N LEU A 50 -7.80 31.58 54.51
CA LEU A 50 -9.05 30.85 54.71
C LEU A 50 -8.86 29.32 54.68
N GLY A 51 -7.72 28.84 54.15
CA GLY A 51 -7.44 27.41 54.01
C GLY A 51 -8.33 26.68 52.99
N THR A 52 -9.18 27.40 52.25
CA THR A 52 -10.04 26.83 51.22
C THR A 52 -9.32 26.78 49.87
N PRO A 53 -9.56 25.76 49.03
CA PRO A 53 -9.01 25.72 47.68
C PRO A 53 -9.59 26.86 46.83
N VAL A 54 -8.83 27.28 45.83
CA VAL A 54 -9.32 28.19 44.79
C VAL A 54 -10.01 27.34 43.73
N ASP A 55 -11.31 27.56 43.55
CA ASP A 55 -12.06 26.95 42.47
C ASP A 55 -11.70 27.63 41.14
N VAL A 56 -11.16 26.84 40.21
CA VAL A 56 -10.75 27.29 38.88
C VAL A 56 -11.62 26.59 37.85
N GLY A 57 -12.55 27.34 37.27
CA GLY A 57 -13.28 26.93 36.09
C GLY A 57 -12.33 26.84 34.89
N VAL A 58 -12.40 25.74 34.14
CA VAL A 58 -11.62 25.52 32.92
C VAL A 58 -12.57 25.19 31.77
N GLN A 59 -12.39 25.86 30.63
CA GLN A 59 -13.12 25.61 29.41
C GLN A 59 -12.23 25.73 28.18
N LEU A 60 -12.34 24.72 27.31
CA LEU A 60 -11.85 24.73 25.95
C LEU A 60 -12.98 25.11 25.01
N TYR A 61 -12.79 26.16 24.23
CA TYR A 61 -13.55 26.36 23.01
C TYR A 61 -12.72 25.83 21.86
N LEU A 62 -13.18 24.79 21.18
CA LEU A 62 -12.53 24.22 20.00
C LEU A 62 -12.94 25.04 18.78
N ALA A 63 -12.03 25.80 18.17
CA ALA A 63 -12.31 26.49 16.92
C ALA A 63 -12.08 25.57 15.72
N ALA A 64 -10.96 24.83 15.73
CA ALA A 64 -10.63 23.88 14.67
C ALA A 64 -9.58 22.85 15.13
N ILE A 65 -9.53 21.74 14.42
CA ILE A 65 -8.45 20.74 14.43
C ILE A 65 -7.62 21.00 13.16
N PRO A 66 -6.53 21.80 13.23
CA PRO A 66 -5.76 22.16 12.05
C PRO A 66 -5.03 20.97 11.41
N GLU A 67 -4.58 20.00 12.22
CA GLU A 67 -3.73 18.91 11.73
C GLU A 67 -3.90 17.64 12.57
N VAL A 68 -3.89 16.48 11.90
CA VAL A 68 -3.83 15.15 12.53
C VAL A 68 -2.66 14.39 11.89
N ASP A 69 -1.54 14.30 12.60
CA ASP A 69 -0.32 13.64 12.14
C ASP A 69 -0.32 12.18 12.63
N GLN A 70 -0.74 11.30 11.73
CA GLN A 70 -0.84 9.86 11.97
C GLN A 70 0.53 9.21 12.19
N LYS A 71 1.56 9.71 11.49
CA LYS A 71 2.91 9.16 11.54
C LYS A 71 3.58 9.47 12.88
N LYS A 72 3.37 10.66 13.42
CA LYS A 72 3.86 11.04 14.75
C LYS A 72 2.90 10.68 15.89
N GLN A 73 1.71 10.16 15.58
CA GLN A 73 0.67 9.86 16.58
C GLN A 73 0.33 11.08 17.44
N GLN A 74 0.07 12.20 16.78
CA GLN A 74 -0.27 13.48 17.43
C GLN A 74 -1.35 14.21 16.64
N PHE A 75 -2.08 15.09 17.31
CA PHE A 75 -3.08 15.95 16.68
C PHE A 75 -2.98 17.36 17.25
N ALA A 76 -3.30 18.35 16.44
CA ALA A 76 -3.30 19.74 16.84
C ALA A 76 -4.73 20.25 16.98
N ILE A 77 -4.98 21.01 18.03
CA ILE A 77 -6.23 21.71 18.29
C ILE A 77 -5.97 23.20 18.47
N GLU A 78 -6.87 24.03 17.99
CA GLU A 78 -6.82 25.48 18.24
C GLU A 78 -8.18 26.03 18.63
N GLY A 79 -8.16 27.14 19.37
CA GLY A 79 -9.36 27.86 19.78
C GLY A 79 -9.10 28.80 20.93
N TYR A 80 -10.04 28.87 21.89
CA TYR A 80 -9.92 29.75 23.05
C TYR A 80 -9.85 28.94 24.34
N PHE A 81 -8.81 29.20 25.13
CA PHE A 81 -8.60 28.60 26.43
C PHE A 81 -9.07 29.60 27.48
N ARG A 82 -10.09 29.20 28.24
CA ARG A 82 -10.80 30.06 29.17
C ARG A 82 -10.65 29.55 30.59
N LEU A 83 -10.29 30.46 31.48
CA LEU A 83 -10.18 30.22 32.91
C LEU A 83 -11.06 31.22 33.64
N ASP A 84 -11.75 30.75 34.67
CA ASP A 84 -12.57 31.57 35.58
C ASP A 84 -12.18 31.23 37.02
N TRP A 85 -11.76 32.22 37.80
CA TRP A 85 -11.48 32.04 39.23
C TRP A 85 -11.80 33.33 39.98
N THR A 86 -11.87 33.26 41.31
CA THR A 86 -12.17 34.43 42.14
C THR A 86 -10.99 34.78 43.04
N ASP A 87 -10.59 36.06 43.05
CA ASP A 87 -9.60 36.62 43.97
C ASP A 87 -10.22 37.79 44.76
N ASN A 88 -10.63 37.51 45.99
CA ASN A 88 -11.29 38.48 46.87
C ASN A 88 -10.41 39.71 47.17
N ARG A 89 -9.08 39.61 47.01
CA ARG A 89 -8.16 40.73 47.24
C ARG A 89 -8.28 41.82 46.17
N LEU A 90 -8.86 41.49 45.01
CA LEU A 90 -9.06 42.39 43.88
C LEU A 90 -10.53 42.87 43.76
N ALA A 91 -11.39 42.49 44.70
CA ALA A 91 -12.78 42.95 44.72
C ALA A 91 -12.84 44.45 45.04
N THR A 92 -13.51 45.22 44.20
CA THR A 92 -13.71 46.68 44.39
C THR A 92 -15.15 47.01 44.77
N THR A 93 -15.85 46.07 45.41
CA THR A 93 -17.26 46.22 45.75
C THR A 93 -17.47 47.41 46.68
N GLY A 94 -18.24 48.40 46.23
CA GLY A 94 -18.52 49.63 46.99
C GLY A 94 -17.63 50.83 46.66
N ASP A 95 -16.63 50.68 45.78
CA ASP A 95 -15.89 51.81 45.22
C ASP A 95 -16.78 52.55 44.19
N PRO A 96 -17.00 53.88 44.29
CA PRO A 96 -17.71 54.65 43.27
C PRO A 96 -17.06 54.60 41.88
N CYS A 97 -15.78 54.20 41.81
CA CYS A 97 -15.04 53.97 40.58
C CYS A 97 -14.97 52.49 40.17
N ALA A 98 -15.71 51.60 40.83
CA ALA A 98 -15.80 50.19 40.47
C ALA A 98 -16.36 50.05 39.04
N SER A 99 -15.61 49.30 38.23
CA SER A 99 -16.02 48.85 36.91
C SER A 99 -15.13 47.69 36.49
N THR A 100 -15.64 46.83 35.61
CA THR A 100 -14.88 45.72 35.04
C THR A 100 -13.62 46.22 34.34
N LEU A 101 -12.45 45.74 34.78
CA LEU A 101 -11.17 46.02 34.15
C LEU A 101 -10.95 45.02 33.02
N ILE A 102 -10.86 45.50 31.79
CA ILE A 102 -10.53 44.69 30.60
C ILE A 102 -9.07 44.95 30.26
N LEU A 103 -8.25 43.91 30.36
CA LEU A 103 -6.80 43.98 30.21
C LEU A 103 -6.35 43.10 29.05
N GLU A 104 -5.47 43.60 28.20
CA GLU A 104 -4.80 42.81 27.18
C GLU A 104 -3.67 41.98 27.80
N LEU A 105 -3.55 40.70 27.43
CA LEU A 105 -2.46 39.84 27.89
C LEU A 105 -1.15 40.18 27.17
N PRO A 106 0.02 40.05 27.84
CA PRO A 106 0.22 39.42 29.14
C PRO A 106 0.00 40.36 30.34
N VAL A 107 -0.70 39.87 31.37
CA VAL A 107 -0.80 40.51 32.69
C VAL A 107 0.07 39.71 33.66
N SER A 108 1.03 40.35 34.32
CA SER A 108 1.99 39.69 35.23
C SER A 108 1.90 40.18 36.68
N SER A 109 1.00 41.13 36.96
CA SER A 109 0.77 41.70 38.29
C SER A 109 -0.24 40.91 39.12
N VAL A 110 -1.04 40.04 38.50
CA VAL A 110 -2.12 39.27 39.12
C VAL A 110 -1.75 37.78 39.20
N TRP A 111 -2.06 37.13 40.33
CA TRP A 111 -1.91 35.68 40.50
C TRP A 111 -2.74 34.93 39.47
N GLN A 112 -2.17 33.87 38.90
CA GLN A 112 -2.80 33.05 37.87
C GLN A 112 -2.67 31.58 38.24
N PRO A 113 -3.74 30.77 38.05
CA PRO A 113 -3.63 29.33 38.23
C PRO A 113 -2.76 28.72 37.13
N ASP A 114 -1.95 27.72 37.50
CA ASP A 114 -1.01 27.04 36.62
C ASP A 114 -1.65 25.82 35.94
N ILE A 115 -2.78 26.06 35.27
CA ILE A 115 -3.43 25.02 34.47
C ILE A 115 -2.60 24.78 33.21
N TYR A 116 -2.08 23.56 33.09
CA TYR A 116 -1.18 23.15 32.01
C TYR A 116 -1.74 21.95 31.24
N TRP A 117 -1.14 21.66 30.08
CA TRP A 117 -1.50 20.55 29.21
C TRP A 117 -0.54 19.38 29.43
N ASP A 118 -0.99 18.34 30.13
CA ASP A 118 -0.09 17.24 30.54
C ASP A 118 0.41 16.40 29.37
N ASN A 119 -0.45 16.19 28.36
CA ASN A 119 -0.09 15.42 27.17
C ASN A 119 0.31 16.30 25.96
N SER A 120 0.73 17.55 26.20
CA SER A 120 1.20 18.43 25.13
C SER A 120 2.62 18.14 24.68
N LEU A 121 2.82 18.20 23.36
CA LEU A 121 4.10 18.07 22.67
C LEU A 121 4.61 19.44 22.20
N ALA A 122 3.71 20.39 21.94
CA ALA A 122 4.05 21.75 21.57
C ALA A 122 2.91 22.70 21.94
N GLU A 123 3.27 23.78 22.65
CA GLU A 123 2.34 24.80 23.10
C GLU A 123 2.54 26.12 22.37
N TRP A 124 1.45 26.75 21.96
CA TRP A 124 1.45 28.12 21.46
C TRP A 124 0.25 28.89 21.97
N TYR A 125 0.51 30.08 22.48
CA TYR A 125 -0.50 31.04 22.95
C TYR A 125 -0.43 32.30 22.10
N GLY A 126 -1.59 32.76 21.64
CA GLY A 126 -1.75 33.99 20.86
C GLY A 126 -2.26 35.15 21.72
N ALA A 127 -2.96 36.08 21.08
CA ALA A 127 -3.63 37.18 21.77
C ALA A 127 -4.68 36.67 22.76
N GLY A 128 -4.84 37.40 23.87
CA GLY A 128 -5.85 37.11 24.87
C GLY A 128 -6.16 38.31 25.74
N ALA A 129 -7.20 38.18 26.53
CA ALA A 129 -7.67 39.21 27.45
C ALA A 129 -7.94 38.62 28.84
N MET A 130 -7.81 39.47 29.85
CA MET A 130 -8.17 39.19 31.22
C MET A 130 -9.17 40.25 31.69
N ASN A 131 -10.33 39.81 32.14
CA ASN A 131 -11.38 40.65 32.68
C ASN A 131 -11.43 40.45 34.19
N ILE A 132 -11.29 41.53 34.96
CA ILE A 132 -11.46 41.52 36.42
C ILE A 132 -12.78 42.23 36.72
N TYR A 133 -13.73 41.49 37.28
CA TYR A 133 -15.04 41.98 37.67
C TYR A 133 -15.01 42.62 39.07
N GLU A 134 -16.04 43.42 39.37
CA GLU A 134 -16.14 44.18 40.63
C GLU A 134 -16.27 43.30 41.88
N ASP A 135 -16.75 42.06 41.72
CA ASP A 135 -16.85 41.03 42.74
C ASP A 135 -15.53 40.28 42.99
N GLY A 136 -14.45 40.64 42.27
CA GLY A 136 -13.15 39.97 42.35
C GLY A 136 -13.05 38.71 41.49
N ARG A 137 -14.08 38.39 40.69
CA ARG A 137 -14.00 37.32 39.69
C ARG A 137 -13.08 37.72 38.55
N ILE A 138 -12.29 36.77 38.07
CA ILE A 138 -11.32 36.98 37.00
C ILE A 138 -11.60 35.97 35.90
N TYR A 139 -11.87 36.47 34.72
CA TYR A 139 -12.05 35.68 33.51
C TYR A 139 -10.89 35.93 32.56
N ARG A 140 -10.13 34.88 32.25
CA ARG A 140 -9.01 34.92 31.31
C ARG A 140 -9.36 34.11 30.07
N SER A 141 -9.22 34.70 28.90
CA SER A 141 -9.41 34.01 27.62
C SER A 141 -8.23 34.26 26.70
N VAL A 142 -7.54 33.18 26.29
CA VAL A 142 -6.37 33.27 25.40
C VAL A 142 -6.56 32.37 24.18
N ARG A 143 -6.13 32.82 23.00
CA ARG A 143 -6.08 31.95 21.83
C ARG A 143 -4.99 30.91 22.04
N TYR A 144 -5.29 29.63 21.82
CA TYR A 144 -4.31 28.55 21.90
C TYR A 144 -4.20 27.82 20.57
N LYS A 145 -3.01 27.26 20.32
CA LYS A 145 -2.77 26.17 19.37
C LYS A 145 -1.89 25.16 20.08
N GLN A 146 -2.42 23.97 20.31
CA GLN A 146 -1.78 22.93 21.10
C GLN A 146 -1.63 21.68 20.26
N THR A 147 -0.42 21.10 20.26
CA THR A 147 -0.16 19.80 19.63
C THR A 147 -0.08 18.76 20.73
N LEU A 148 -1.00 17.81 20.71
CA LEU A 148 -1.21 16.84 21.78
C LEU A 148 -0.86 15.43 21.30
N ARG A 149 -0.34 14.62 22.21
CA ARG A 149 -0.09 13.20 21.96
C ARG A 149 -1.43 12.47 21.83
N CYS A 150 -1.58 11.68 20.75
CA CYS A 150 -2.76 10.85 20.52
C CYS A 150 -2.33 9.45 20.01
N PRO A 151 -2.30 8.43 20.88
CA PRO A 151 -2.01 7.07 20.45
C PRO A 151 -3.15 6.54 19.56
N MET A 152 -2.86 6.32 18.27
CA MET A 152 -3.84 5.89 17.27
C MET A 152 -3.77 4.39 16.99
N ASN A 153 -4.92 3.78 16.68
CA ASN A 153 -5.06 2.38 16.28
C ASN A 153 -5.50 2.26 14.81
N PHE A 154 -4.61 1.73 13.97
CA PHE A 154 -4.80 1.62 12.52
C PHE A 154 -5.27 0.24 12.03
N GLN A 155 -5.66 -0.69 12.93
CA GLN A 155 -6.07 -2.04 12.53
C GLN A 155 -7.15 -2.05 11.44
N ARG A 156 -8.11 -1.12 11.53
CA ARG A 156 -9.25 -1.01 10.60
C ARG A 156 -9.07 0.03 9.49
N LEU A 157 -7.85 0.53 9.24
CA LEU A 157 -7.59 1.51 8.16
C LEU A 157 -8.16 1.00 6.81
N PRO A 158 -8.96 1.79 6.05
CA PRO A 158 -9.32 3.21 6.22
C PRO A 158 -10.64 3.51 6.96
N PHE A 159 -11.24 2.51 7.62
CA PHE A 159 -12.49 2.62 8.39
C PHE A 159 -12.23 2.74 9.90
N ASP A 160 -11.08 3.28 10.26
CA ASP A 160 -10.63 3.41 11.64
C ASP A 160 -11.28 4.61 12.35
N LYS A 161 -11.52 4.42 13.65
CA LYS A 161 -11.91 5.47 14.59
C LYS A 161 -10.78 5.69 15.57
N GLN A 162 -10.48 6.95 15.85
CA GLN A 162 -9.43 7.36 16.77
C GLN A 162 -10.05 8.15 17.91
N GLN A 163 -9.67 7.83 19.14
CA GLN A 163 -10.02 8.60 20.32
C GLN A 163 -8.78 9.33 20.79
N CYS A 164 -8.72 10.63 20.51
CA CYS A 164 -7.67 11.49 21.01
C CYS A 164 -8.13 12.17 22.30
N PHE A 165 -7.19 12.66 23.11
CA PHE A 165 -7.52 13.33 24.36
C PHE A 165 -6.66 14.56 24.60
N ALA A 166 -7.18 15.51 25.38
CA ALA A 166 -6.43 16.58 26.02
C ALA A 166 -6.55 16.41 27.54
N LEU A 167 -5.43 16.50 28.23
CA LEU A 167 -5.36 16.36 29.68
C LEU A 167 -4.95 17.70 30.30
N LEU A 168 -5.85 18.30 31.07
CA LEU A 168 -5.66 19.57 31.74
C LEU A 168 -5.63 19.38 33.25
N GLY A 169 -4.67 19.97 33.93
CA GLY A 169 -4.57 19.90 35.39
C GLY A 169 -3.74 21.06 35.95
N SER A 170 -3.73 21.22 37.27
CA SER A 170 -2.80 22.13 37.96
C SER A 170 -1.44 21.47 38.12
N TYR A 171 -0.35 22.21 37.82
CA TYR A 171 1.01 21.65 37.91
C TYR A 171 1.50 21.60 39.37
N SER A 172 1.45 22.72 40.07
CA SER A 172 2.08 22.89 41.39
C SER A 172 1.10 22.66 42.54
N TRP A 173 -0.19 22.87 42.29
CA TRP A 173 -1.22 22.91 43.34
C TRP A 173 -2.00 21.60 43.43
N ASP A 174 -2.02 21.00 44.62
CA ASP A 174 -2.89 19.86 44.95
C ASP A 174 -4.34 20.30 45.18
N LEU A 175 -5.24 19.32 45.34
CA LEU A 175 -6.69 19.52 45.52
C LEU A 175 -7.07 20.36 46.74
N HIS A 176 -6.18 20.54 47.72
CA HIS A 176 -6.45 21.39 48.89
C HIS A 176 -6.17 22.87 48.59
N ASN A 177 -5.40 23.15 47.53
CA ASN A 177 -4.99 24.49 47.14
C ASN A 177 -5.75 24.99 45.91
N VAL A 178 -5.91 24.15 44.89
CA VAL A 178 -6.63 24.48 43.66
C VAL A 178 -7.55 23.33 43.28
N ASN A 179 -8.81 23.65 43.03
CA ASN A 179 -9.81 22.71 42.54
C ASN A 179 -10.15 23.07 41.09
N ALA A 180 -9.63 22.30 40.14
CA ALA A 180 -9.95 22.45 38.73
C ALA A 180 -11.34 21.84 38.44
N SER A 181 -12.26 22.66 37.96
CA SER A 181 -13.63 22.25 37.61
C SER A 181 -14.00 22.70 36.19
N ALA A 182 -14.95 22.00 35.57
CA ALA A 182 -15.53 22.45 34.31
C ALA A 182 -16.39 23.72 34.50
N PHE A 183 -16.50 24.54 33.46
CA PHE A 183 -17.52 25.61 33.42
C PHE A 183 -18.94 25.01 33.50
N SER A 184 -19.93 25.83 33.88
CA SER A 184 -21.33 25.40 33.99
C SER A 184 -21.94 24.89 32.68
N ASN A 185 -21.46 25.38 31.54
CA ASN A 185 -21.83 24.93 30.19
C ASN A 185 -20.89 23.84 29.63
N GLY A 186 -20.03 23.25 30.46
CA GLY A 186 -19.10 22.17 30.11
C GLY A 186 -17.65 22.61 29.91
N ALA A 187 -16.73 21.64 30.02
CA ALA A 187 -15.29 21.88 29.84
C ALA A 187 -14.88 22.01 28.36
N ILE A 188 -15.72 21.56 27.43
CA ILE A 188 -15.47 21.64 25.99
C ILE A 188 -16.71 22.19 25.28
N VAL A 189 -16.50 23.18 24.41
CA VAL A 189 -17.53 23.76 23.55
C VAL A 189 -17.05 23.69 22.11
N VAL A 190 -17.88 23.11 21.24
CA VAL A 190 -17.63 22.98 19.80
C VAL A 190 -18.66 23.86 19.06
N PRO A 191 -18.26 24.68 18.07
CA PRO A 191 -19.17 25.49 17.29
C PRO A 191 -20.18 24.63 16.53
N GLU A 192 -21.42 25.12 16.43
CA GLU A 192 -22.47 24.45 15.65
C GLU A 192 -22.04 24.31 14.18
N GLY A 193 -22.21 23.10 13.63
CA GLY A 193 -21.86 22.78 12.25
C GLY A 193 -20.37 22.47 12.01
N TYR A 194 -19.52 22.46 13.03
CA TYR A 194 -18.14 22.00 12.88
C TYR A 194 -18.07 20.48 12.78
N ASP A 195 -17.62 19.98 11.62
CA ASP A 195 -17.58 18.54 11.28
C ASP A 195 -16.13 18.01 11.15
N GLY A 196 -15.15 18.69 11.73
CA GLY A 196 -13.73 18.29 11.68
C GLY A 196 -12.95 18.83 10.47
N THR A 197 -12.08 17.98 9.90
CA THR A 197 -11.19 18.30 8.76
C THR A 197 -11.74 17.72 7.47
N THR A 198 -10.95 17.60 6.39
CA THR A 198 -11.37 16.86 5.18
C THR A 198 -11.20 15.34 5.32
N GLU A 199 -10.15 14.90 6.02
CA GLU A 199 -9.85 13.48 6.24
C GLU A 199 -10.55 12.90 7.46
N TRP A 200 -10.75 13.71 8.50
CA TRP A 200 -11.31 13.29 9.78
C TRP A 200 -12.60 14.02 10.08
N GLN A 201 -13.64 13.27 10.43
CA GLN A 201 -14.87 13.76 10.98
C GLN A 201 -14.79 13.77 12.51
N LEU A 202 -15.18 14.86 13.15
CA LEU A 202 -15.35 14.89 14.61
C LEU A 202 -16.77 14.39 14.94
N GLU A 203 -16.89 13.17 15.47
CA GLU A 203 -18.20 12.60 15.84
C GLU A 203 -18.72 13.24 17.13
N GLU A 204 -17.86 13.36 18.13
CA GLU A 204 -18.22 13.88 19.45
C GLU A 204 -16.97 14.40 20.18
N ALA A 205 -17.17 15.42 21.01
CA ALA A 205 -16.20 15.86 21.99
C ALA A 205 -16.82 15.81 23.39
N THR A 206 -16.27 14.98 24.27
CA THR A 206 -16.77 14.77 25.65
C THR A 206 -15.71 15.16 26.66
N TYR A 207 -16.11 15.29 27.93
CA TYR A 207 -15.17 15.57 29.01
C TYR A 207 -15.48 14.77 30.27
N GLU A 208 -14.45 14.53 31.06
CA GLU A 208 -14.52 13.86 32.35
C GLU A 208 -13.61 14.58 33.35
N VAL A 209 -14.08 14.78 34.59
CA VAL A 209 -13.27 15.35 35.66
C VAL A 209 -12.89 14.25 36.62
N THR A 210 -11.59 13.96 36.72
CA THR A 210 -11.05 12.89 37.56
C THR A 210 -10.11 13.45 38.62
N THR A 211 -9.73 12.61 39.58
CA THR A 211 -8.75 12.96 40.60
C THR A 211 -7.65 11.92 40.58
N GLU A 212 -6.45 12.35 40.21
CA GLU A 212 -5.28 11.49 40.17
C GLU A 212 -4.45 11.70 41.43
N TRP A 213 -3.87 10.63 41.95
CA TRP A 213 -3.10 10.67 43.19
C TRP A 213 -1.65 10.32 42.92
N PHE A 214 -0.74 11.22 43.29
CA PHE A 214 0.69 11.03 43.16
C PHE A 214 1.36 10.96 44.52
N GLY A 215 2.56 10.36 44.56
CA GLY A 215 3.32 10.14 45.79
C GLY A 215 2.90 8.88 46.55
N ALA A 216 3.54 8.63 47.69
CA ALA A 216 3.32 7.46 48.54
C ALA A 216 3.30 7.87 50.02
N GLY A 217 2.54 7.13 50.84
CA GLY A 217 2.47 7.39 52.28
C GLY A 217 1.83 8.75 52.62
N ALA A 218 2.46 9.50 53.52
CA ALA A 218 1.98 10.80 54.00
C ALA A 218 2.11 11.92 52.94
N ASP A 219 2.98 11.74 51.94
CA ASP A 219 3.19 12.71 50.85
C ASP A 219 2.23 12.49 49.66
N ARG A 220 1.25 11.57 49.81
CA ARG A 220 0.28 11.29 48.76
C ARG A 220 -0.66 12.48 48.57
N LYS A 221 -0.53 13.16 47.44
CA LYS A 221 -1.33 14.33 47.07
C LYS A 221 -2.21 14.02 45.88
N GLY A 222 -3.46 14.47 45.94
CA GLY A 222 -4.39 14.34 44.83
C GLY A 222 -4.48 15.63 44.02
N TYR A 223 -4.63 15.49 42.72
CA TYR A 223 -4.70 16.57 41.73
C TYR A 223 -5.95 16.37 40.89
N LYS A 224 -6.63 17.47 40.58
CA LYS A 224 -7.82 17.46 39.72
C LYS A 224 -7.38 17.55 38.26
N TYR A 225 -7.82 16.58 37.47
CA TYR A 225 -7.61 16.57 36.03
C TYR A 225 -8.93 16.63 35.28
N ILE A 226 -8.91 17.34 34.16
CA ILE A 226 -10.00 17.43 33.22
C ILE A 226 -9.52 16.76 31.93
N TRP A 227 -10.11 15.60 31.68
CA TRP A 227 -9.95 14.85 30.45
C TRP A 227 -10.94 15.40 29.43
N VAL A 228 -10.47 15.72 28.23
CA VAL A 228 -11.33 16.08 27.10
C VAL A 228 -11.05 15.08 25.99
N TYR A 229 -12.05 14.28 25.61
CA TYR A 229 -11.93 13.26 24.57
C TYR A 229 -12.49 13.78 23.25
N PHE A 230 -11.76 13.53 22.17
CA PHE A 230 -12.12 13.86 20.79
C PHE A 230 -12.26 12.55 20.01
N ASN A 231 -13.50 12.17 19.68
CA ASN A 231 -13.78 10.98 18.88
C ASN A 231 -13.74 11.35 17.39
N LEU A 232 -12.67 10.93 16.72
CA LEU A 232 -12.42 11.19 15.31
C LEU A 232 -12.73 9.94 14.47
N ASN A 233 -13.53 10.09 13.43
CA ASN A 233 -13.84 9.04 12.47
C ASN A 233 -13.24 9.38 11.11
N ARG A 234 -12.48 8.45 10.50
CA ARG A 234 -11.86 8.71 9.21
C ARG A 234 -12.90 8.69 8.09
N ARG A 235 -12.81 9.64 7.15
CA ARG A 235 -13.57 9.61 5.90
C ARG A 235 -12.85 8.69 4.88
N PRO A 236 -13.40 7.50 4.53
CA PRO A 236 -12.66 6.49 3.78
C PRO A 236 -12.62 6.73 2.27
N ASN A 237 -13.48 7.62 1.74
CA ASN A 237 -13.75 7.73 0.30
C ASN A 237 -12.51 7.92 -0.57
N SER A 238 -11.56 8.76 -0.14
CA SER A 238 -10.31 8.99 -0.87
C SER A 238 -9.44 7.72 -0.94
N PHE A 239 -9.35 6.96 0.16
CA PHE A 239 -8.65 5.67 0.17
C PHE A 239 -9.35 4.65 -0.73
N LEU A 240 -10.68 4.60 -0.70
CA LEU A 240 -11.46 3.66 -1.50
C LEU A 240 -11.30 3.93 -3.01
N MET A 241 -11.36 5.19 -3.43
CA MET A 241 -11.24 5.53 -4.86
C MET A 241 -9.79 5.39 -5.38
N PHE A 242 -8.82 5.95 -4.66
CA PHE A 242 -7.44 6.08 -5.19
C PHE A 242 -6.50 4.94 -4.78
N VAL A 243 -6.75 4.24 -3.68
CA VAL A 243 -5.90 3.12 -3.24
C VAL A 243 -6.55 1.80 -3.61
N VAL A 244 -7.76 1.55 -3.09
CA VAL A 244 -8.48 0.30 -3.35
C VAL A 244 -8.90 0.20 -4.82
N GLY A 245 -9.50 1.25 -5.38
CA GLY A 245 -9.91 1.29 -6.78
C GLY A 245 -8.74 1.08 -7.74
N THR A 246 -7.61 1.77 -7.51
CA THR A 246 -6.40 1.60 -8.32
C THR A 246 -5.80 0.20 -8.20
N ALA A 247 -5.76 -0.40 -7.01
CA ALA A 247 -5.29 -1.78 -6.84
C ALA A 247 -6.16 -2.78 -7.63
N ILE A 248 -7.48 -2.64 -7.58
CA ILE A 248 -8.41 -3.50 -8.34
C ILE A 248 -8.19 -3.33 -9.85
N LEU A 249 -8.07 -2.09 -10.34
CA LEU A 249 -7.83 -1.82 -11.76
C LEU A 249 -6.54 -2.50 -12.26
N PHE A 250 -5.45 -2.43 -11.49
CA PHE A 250 -4.19 -3.06 -11.88
C PHE A 250 -4.23 -4.59 -11.85
N VAL A 251 -5.03 -5.19 -10.97
CA VAL A 251 -5.33 -6.63 -11.03
C VAL A 251 -6.04 -6.98 -12.35
N LEU A 252 -7.05 -6.20 -12.75
CA LEU A 252 -7.78 -6.42 -13.99
C LEU A 252 -6.88 -6.29 -15.23
N VAL A 253 -5.93 -5.35 -15.22
CA VAL A 253 -4.92 -5.22 -16.28
C VAL A 253 -4.00 -6.44 -16.32
N ALA A 254 -3.53 -6.93 -15.17
CA ALA A 254 -2.73 -8.14 -15.10
C ALA A 254 -3.50 -9.37 -15.64
N TRP A 255 -4.82 -9.42 -15.40
CA TRP A 255 -5.72 -10.42 -15.98
C TRP A 255 -5.89 -10.34 -17.48
N ALA A 256 -6.01 -9.13 -18.03
CA ALA A 256 -6.09 -8.95 -19.47
C ALA A 256 -4.87 -9.55 -20.19
N GLY A 257 -3.70 -9.55 -19.54
CA GLY A 257 -2.47 -10.18 -20.04
C GLY A 257 -2.57 -11.70 -20.28
N LEU A 258 -3.54 -12.39 -19.67
CA LEU A 258 -3.78 -13.82 -19.88
C LEU A 258 -4.42 -14.14 -21.23
N PHE A 259 -5.13 -13.17 -21.84
CA PHE A 259 -5.81 -13.35 -23.13
C PHE A 259 -4.91 -13.06 -24.33
N ILE A 260 -3.71 -12.54 -24.10
CA ILE A 260 -2.74 -12.23 -25.16
C ILE A 260 -2.11 -13.53 -25.69
N ASP A 261 -1.93 -13.60 -27.01
CA ASP A 261 -1.30 -14.75 -27.67
C ASP A 261 0.05 -15.09 -27.02
N ARG A 262 0.26 -16.39 -26.80
CA ARG A 262 1.43 -16.95 -26.12
C ARG A 262 2.74 -16.63 -26.84
N LYS A 263 2.70 -16.36 -28.14
CA LYS A 263 3.88 -16.06 -28.97
C LYS A 263 4.42 -14.64 -28.76
N VAL A 264 3.61 -13.69 -28.27
CA VAL A 264 4.02 -12.29 -28.05
C VAL A 264 4.56 -12.11 -26.62
N ALA A 265 5.70 -12.75 -26.34
CA ALA A 265 6.30 -12.78 -25.01
C ALA A 265 6.58 -11.40 -24.37
N PRO A 266 7.15 -10.39 -25.08
CA PRO A 266 7.52 -9.11 -24.46
C PRO A 266 6.32 -8.31 -23.92
N ALA A 267 5.19 -8.34 -24.62
CA ALA A 267 3.98 -7.65 -24.19
C ALA A 267 3.39 -8.27 -22.91
N ARG A 268 3.39 -9.61 -22.81
CA ARG A 268 2.86 -10.35 -21.67
C ARG A 268 3.66 -10.11 -20.39
N VAL A 269 5.00 -10.13 -20.47
CA VAL A 269 5.88 -9.82 -19.32
C VAL A 269 5.57 -8.44 -18.78
N THR A 270 5.48 -7.46 -19.68
CA THR A 270 5.29 -6.06 -19.33
C THR A 270 3.96 -5.85 -18.60
N ILE A 271 2.88 -6.42 -19.12
CA ILE A 271 1.53 -6.31 -18.55
C ILE A 271 1.39 -7.08 -17.21
N ALA A 272 2.22 -8.10 -16.95
CA ALA A 272 2.21 -8.82 -15.68
C ALA A 272 3.11 -8.17 -14.61
N VAL A 273 4.31 -7.71 -14.98
CA VAL A 273 5.32 -7.19 -14.03
C VAL A 273 5.04 -5.74 -13.62
N ILE A 274 4.61 -4.87 -14.55
CA ILE A 274 4.35 -3.46 -14.24
C ILE A 274 3.30 -3.29 -13.13
N PRO A 275 2.13 -3.96 -13.18
CA PRO A 275 1.15 -3.88 -12.10
C PRO A 275 1.69 -4.27 -10.72
N VAL A 276 2.55 -5.30 -10.66
CA VAL A 276 3.19 -5.72 -9.39
C VAL A 276 4.09 -4.62 -8.84
N LEU A 277 4.91 -3.99 -9.70
CA LEU A 277 5.75 -2.86 -9.31
C LEU A 277 4.91 -1.67 -8.85
N ILE A 278 3.80 -1.38 -9.53
CA ILE A 278 2.91 -0.28 -9.13
C ILE A 278 2.25 -0.57 -7.78
N MET A 279 1.80 -1.79 -7.53
CA MET A 279 1.25 -2.19 -6.22
C MET A 279 2.28 -2.08 -5.09
N LEU A 280 3.54 -2.47 -5.34
CA LEU A 280 4.63 -2.28 -4.37
C LEU A 280 4.84 -0.80 -4.04
N ASN A 281 4.84 0.08 -5.05
CA ASN A 281 4.95 1.52 -4.84
C ASN A 281 3.73 2.09 -4.09
N LEU A 282 2.52 1.59 -4.36
CA LEU A 282 1.31 2.00 -3.67
C LEU A 282 1.34 1.61 -2.19
N GLU A 283 1.76 0.39 -1.87
CA GLU A 283 1.93 -0.10 -0.50
C GLU A 283 2.97 0.72 0.28
N ASN A 284 4.10 1.03 -0.37
CA ASN A 284 5.12 1.91 0.22
C ASN A 284 4.59 3.33 0.45
N SER A 285 3.80 3.87 -0.47
CA SER A 285 3.17 5.18 -0.33
C SER A 285 2.22 5.23 0.86
N VAL A 286 1.40 4.19 1.04
CA VAL A 286 0.50 4.06 2.21
C VAL A 286 1.31 3.94 3.50
N THR A 287 2.31 3.06 3.53
CA THR A 287 3.12 2.79 4.73
C THR A 287 3.97 4.01 5.14
N SER A 288 4.42 4.82 4.18
CA SER A 288 5.23 6.02 4.48
C SER A 288 4.52 7.09 5.31
N ARG A 289 3.17 7.06 5.31
CA ARG A 289 2.28 7.98 6.03
C ARG A 289 1.86 7.45 7.40
N LEU A 290 2.13 6.18 7.68
CA LEU A 290 1.80 5.52 8.93
C LEU A 290 3.05 5.47 9.83
N PRO A 291 2.87 5.36 11.16
CA PRO A 291 3.97 5.02 12.05
C PRO A 291 4.40 3.57 11.81
N GLU A 292 5.55 3.18 12.36
CA GLU A 292 5.97 1.78 12.35
C GLU A 292 5.00 0.95 13.20
N LEU A 293 4.24 0.06 12.53
CA LEU A 293 3.25 -0.80 13.18
C LEU A 293 3.81 -2.20 13.35
N ASN A 294 3.52 -2.81 14.50
CA ASN A 294 3.82 -4.23 14.76
C ASN A 294 2.69 -5.18 14.32
N TYR A 295 1.57 -4.64 13.84
CA TYR A 295 0.41 -5.40 13.37
C TYR A 295 0.07 -5.04 11.92
N LEU A 296 -0.66 -5.93 11.25
CA LEU A 296 -1.20 -5.69 9.91
C LEU A 296 -2.48 -4.89 9.98
N THR A 297 -2.60 -3.87 9.14
CA THR A 297 -3.87 -3.16 8.92
C THR A 297 -4.74 -3.92 7.92
N TRP A 298 -6.05 -3.66 7.92
CA TRP A 298 -6.95 -4.17 6.89
C TRP A 298 -6.48 -3.79 5.48
N LEU A 299 -6.17 -2.51 5.25
CA LEU A 299 -5.73 -2.00 3.95
C LEU A 299 -4.43 -2.67 3.46
N THR A 300 -3.42 -2.80 4.33
CA THR A 300 -2.16 -3.47 3.96
C THR A 300 -2.37 -4.95 3.65
N SER A 301 -3.25 -5.62 4.41
CA SER A 301 -3.61 -7.02 4.14
C SER A 301 -4.33 -7.17 2.80
N PHE A 302 -5.25 -6.26 2.48
CA PHE A 302 -5.93 -6.19 1.19
C PHE A 302 -4.94 -6.00 0.03
N LEU A 303 -4.06 -5.00 0.13
CA LEU A 303 -3.04 -4.72 -0.90
C LEU A 303 -2.07 -5.89 -1.06
N PHE A 304 -1.69 -6.55 0.03
CA PHE A 304 -0.84 -7.74 -0.01
C PHE A 304 -1.49 -8.89 -0.79
N VAL A 305 -2.79 -9.16 -0.58
CA VAL A 305 -3.53 -10.18 -1.33
C VAL A 305 -3.62 -9.83 -2.82
N MET A 306 -3.93 -8.57 -3.16
CA MET A 306 -3.95 -8.11 -4.56
C MET A 306 -2.58 -8.23 -5.23
N LYS A 307 -1.50 -7.95 -4.50
CA LYS A 307 -0.12 -8.10 -4.96
C LYS A 307 0.27 -9.56 -5.20
N LEU A 308 -0.04 -10.46 -4.26
CA LEU A 308 0.16 -11.91 -4.45
C LEU A 308 -0.55 -12.41 -5.71
N PHE A 309 -1.70 -11.82 -5.97
CA PHE A 309 -2.49 -12.16 -7.12
C PHE A 309 -1.85 -11.69 -8.43
N GLY A 310 -1.34 -10.45 -8.49
CA GLY A 310 -0.50 -10.00 -9.60
C GLY A 310 0.74 -10.88 -9.82
N LEU A 311 1.40 -11.31 -8.73
CA LEU A 311 2.54 -12.23 -8.78
C LEU A 311 2.16 -13.61 -9.36
N SER A 312 0.94 -14.09 -9.10
CA SER A 312 0.47 -15.36 -9.67
C SER A 312 0.37 -15.30 -11.21
N CYS A 313 0.01 -14.14 -11.78
CA CYS A 313 0.01 -13.93 -13.24
C CYS A 313 1.44 -13.96 -13.81
N VAL A 314 2.42 -13.39 -13.10
CA VAL A 314 3.84 -13.46 -13.50
C VAL A 314 4.34 -14.90 -13.46
N PHE A 315 3.97 -15.66 -12.43
CA PHE A 315 4.34 -17.07 -12.32
C PHE A 315 3.72 -17.92 -13.44
N GLU A 316 2.44 -17.71 -13.78
CA GLU A 316 1.78 -18.38 -14.92
C GLU A 316 2.53 -18.11 -16.22
N TYR A 317 2.90 -16.86 -16.46
CA TYR A 317 3.67 -16.49 -17.64
C TYR A 317 5.00 -17.24 -17.71
N GLY A 318 5.75 -17.30 -16.60
CA GLY A 318 7.01 -18.04 -16.54
C GLY A 318 6.82 -19.53 -16.85
N LEU A 319 5.74 -20.12 -16.36
CA LEU A 319 5.39 -21.52 -16.64
C LEU A 319 5.02 -21.73 -18.11
N VAL A 320 4.20 -20.86 -18.71
CA VAL A 320 3.85 -20.93 -20.14
C VAL A 320 5.10 -20.78 -21.01
N TRP A 321 6.00 -19.88 -20.64
CA TRP A 321 7.25 -19.67 -21.36
C TRP A 321 8.13 -20.93 -21.35
N LEU A 322 8.27 -21.61 -20.21
CA LEU A 322 8.99 -22.89 -20.12
C LEU A 322 8.35 -23.98 -20.99
N LEU A 323 7.02 -24.09 -20.97
CA LEU A 323 6.31 -25.06 -21.80
C LEU A 323 6.50 -24.79 -23.29
N LEU A 324 6.47 -23.53 -23.72
CA LEU A 324 6.75 -23.15 -25.12
C LEU A 324 8.17 -23.50 -25.54
N GLN A 325 9.16 -23.38 -24.66
CA GLN A 325 10.53 -23.82 -24.98
C GLN A 325 10.62 -25.33 -25.17
N VAL A 326 9.95 -26.11 -24.31
CA VAL A 326 9.88 -27.57 -24.44
C VAL A 326 9.16 -27.97 -25.73
N GLU A 327 8.07 -27.29 -26.10
CA GLU A 327 7.37 -27.50 -27.36
C GLU A 327 8.25 -27.17 -28.57
N ALA A 328 8.92 -26.01 -28.56
CA ALA A 328 9.80 -25.59 -29.65
C ALA A 328 10.97 -26.57 -29.88
N GLU A 329 11.54 -27.13 -28.81
CA GLU A 329 12.59 -28.14 -28.93
C GLU A 329 12.08 -29.46 -29.52
N ARG A 330 10.87 -29.88 -29.14
CA ARG A 330 10.21 -31.06 -29.72
C ARG A 330 9.88 -30.87 -31.19
N ASP A 331 9.41 -29.69 -31.59
CA ASP A 331 9.12 -29.37 -32.98
C ASP A 331 10.39 -29.39 -33.85
N ARG A 332 11.53 -28.87 -33.36
CA ARG A 332 12.82 -28.95 -34.06
C ARG A 332 13.29 -30.39 -34.26
N GLN A 333 13.17 -31.23 -33.24
CA GLN A 333 13.54 -32.65 -33.35
C GLN A 333 12.68 -33.38 -34.39
N PHE A 334 11.38 -33.07 -34.45
CA PHE A 334 10.47 -33.64 -35.44
C PHE A 334 10.76 -33.16 -36.88
N GLU A 335 11.11 -31.89 -37.06
CA GLU A 335 11.54 -31.35 -38.35
C GLU A 335 12.82 -32.03 -38.85
N ALA A 336 13.80 -32.25 -37.97
CA ALA A 336 15.04 -32.97 -38.29
C ALA A 336 14.77 -34.40 -38.80
N LEU A 337 13.86 -35.14 -38.15
CA LEU A 337 13.46 -36.48 -38.60
C LEU A 337 12.76 -36.46 -39.96
N THR A 338 11.91 -35.47 -40.21
CA THR A 338 11.20 -35.32 -41.49
C THR A 338 12.15 -34.98 -42.64
N GLN A 339 13.20 -34.18 -42.36
CA GLN A 339 14.27 -33.90 -43.32
C GLN A 339 15.10 -35.16 -43.60
N MET A 340 15.42 -35.94 -42.57
CA MET A 340 16.15 -37.20 -42.73
C MET A 340 15.35 -38.21 -43.57
N SER A 341 14.04 -38.35 -43.35
CA SER A 341 13.20 -39.26 -44.16
C SER A 341 13.09 -38.82 -45.62
N THR A 342 13.02 -37.52 -45.90
CA THR A 342 12.97 -37.00 -47.28
C THR A 342 14.28 -37.21 -48.04
N ILE A 343 15.43 -37.10 -47.35
CA ILE A 343 16.74 -37.40 -47.96
C ILE A 343 16.85 -38.89 -48.32
N ILE A 344 16.39 -39.78 -47.43
CA ILE A 344 16.42 -41.24 -47.66
C ILE A 344 15.47 -41.63 -48.80
N SER A 345 14.26 -41.05 -48.85
CA SER A 345 13.28 -41.30 -49.92
C SER A 345 13.76 -40.84 -51.31
N LYS A 346 14.45 -39.69 -51.40
CA LYS A 346 15.04 -39.25 -52.67
C LYS A 346 16.11 -40.21 -53.17
N ARG A 347 17.02 -40.66 -52.30
CA ARG A 347 18.09 -41.60 -52.67
C ARG A 347 17.57 -43.01 -53.00
N SER A 348 16.48 -43.48 -52.40
CA SER A 348 15.88 -44.77 -52.77
C SER A 348 15.23 -44.71 -54.15
N ALA A 349 14.60 -43.59 -54.51
CA ALA A 349 14.07 -43.37 -55.86
C ALA A 349 15.21 -43.27 -56.91
N ASP A 350 16.34 -42.65 -56.54
CA ASP A 350 17.54 -42.63 -57.40
C ASP A 350 18.14 -44.04 -57.58
N GLN A 351 18.07 -44.91 -56.56
CA GLN A 351 18.54 -46.31 -56.63
C GLN A 351 17.61 -47.20 -57.48
N GLU A 352 16.29 -47.04 -57.39
CA GLU A 352 15.34 -47.74 -58.28
C GLU A 352 15.43 -47.23 -59.73
N GLY A 353 15.71 -45.93 -59.93
CA GLY A 353 15.98 -45.38 -61.26
C GLY A 353 17.29 -45.88 -61.88
N ALA A 354 18.33 -46.10 -61.07
CA ALA A 354 19.61 -46.64 -61.53
C ALA A 354 19.59 -48.14 -61.85
N MET A 355 18.60 -48.89 -61.35
CA MET A 355 18.47 -50.34 -61.59
C MET A 355 17.72 -50.68 -62.89
N ILE A 356 17.09 -49.68 -63.54
CA ILE A 356 16.33 -49.84 -64.80
C ILE A 356 17.17 -49.46 -66.04
N ALA A 357 18.36 -48.90 -65.87
CA ALA A 357 19.20 -48.45 -66.99
C ALA A 357 20.53 -49.21 -67.05
N GLU A 358 20.59 -50.29 -67.85
CA GLU A 358 21.84 -50.79 -68.46
C GLU A 358 22.03 -50.14 -69.84
N PRO A 359 23.28 -50.02 -70.34
CA PRO A 359 23.70 -48.89 -71.16
C PRO A 359 23.65 -49.18 -72.68
N GLU A 360 23.23 -48.18 -73.46
CA GLU A 360 23.62 -48.07 -74.87
C GLU A 360 24.68 -46.98 -75.03
N PHE A 361 25.76 -47.37 -75.70
CA PHE A 361 26.96 -46.59 -75.98
C PHE A 361 26.73 -45.75 -77.23
N HIS A 362 26.93 -44.42 -77.18
CA HIS A 362 27.61 -43.68 -78.26
C HIS A 362 27.96 -42.22 -77.89
N ASN A 363 29.19 -41.85 -78.29
CA ASN A 363 29.87 -40.55 -78.22
C ASN A 363 29.04 -39.34 -78.71
N THR A 364 29.21 -38.17 -78.08
CA THR A 364 30.01 -37.03 -78.57
C THR A 364 29.86 -35.80 -77.67
N ASP A 365 30.99 -35.24 -77.24
CA ASP A 365 31.22 -33.83 -76.87
C ASP A 365 31.42 -32.97 -78.15
N PRO A 366 31.57 -31.62 -78.11
CA PRO A 366 31.35 -30.64 -77.03
C PRO A 366 30.64 -29.34 -77.52
N LEU A 367 30.67 -28.31 -76.65
CA LEU A 367 30.58 -26.85 -76.88
C LEU A 367 29.25 -26.23 -76.37
N ALA A 368 29.22 -25.15 -75.60
CA ALA A 368 30.26 -24.25 -75.12
C ALA A 368 29.63 -23.19 -74.17
N VAL A 369 30.40 -22.76 -73.15
CA VAL A 369 30.66 -21.34 -72.74
C VAL A 369 29.46 -20.55 -72.15
N SER A 370 29.53 -19.75 -71.06
CA SER A 370 30.57 -18.93 -70.40
C SER A 370 30.15 -18.63 -68.94
N VAL A 371 31.06 -18.54 -67.94
CA VAL A 371 31.77 -17.33 -67.40
C VAL A 371 30.79 -16.28 -66.82
N SER A 372 30.82 -15.77 -65.56
CA SER A 372 31.88 -15.29 -64.63
C SER A 372 31.24 -14.89 -63.27
N ALA A 373 31.87 -15.12 -62.10
CA ALA A 373 32.62 -14.17 -61.22
C ALA A 373 31.79 -12.96 -60.66
N SER A 374 31.88 -12.41 -59.44
CA SER A 374 32.73 -12.52 -58.22
C SER A 374 32.23 -11.51 -57.14
N ARG A 375 32.46 -11.80 -55.82
CA ARG A 375 32.67 -10.90 -54.63
C ARG A 375 31.63 -9.80 -54.27
N HIS A 376 31.37 -9.34 -53.03
CA HIS A 376 31.89 -9.37 -51.64
C HIS A 376 30.67 -9.01 -50.72
N ARG A 377 30.58 -9.24 -49.39
CA ARG A 377 31.37 -8.65 -48.26
C ARG A 377 30.81 -9.20 -46.91
N LYS A 378 31.68 -9.37 -45.91
CA LYS A 378 31.38 -9.76 -44.51
C LYS A 378 30.70 -8.64 -43.72
N ASN A 379 29.87 -9.01 -42.73
CA ASN A 379 29.81 -8.34 -41.41
C ASN A 379 29.55 -9.40 -40.32
N GLN A 380 30.30 -9.27 -39.22
CA GLN A 380 30.41 -10.21 -38.10
C GLN A 380 29.77 -9.55 -36.87
N VAL A 381 28.91 -10.27 -36.14
CA VAL A 381 28.47 -9.91 -34.78
C VAL A 381 28.61 -11.17 -33.92
N VAL A 382 29.27 -11.02 -32.78
CA VAL A 382 29.63 -12.06 -31.80
C VAL A 382 28.64 -12.01 -30.63
N VAL A 383 28.00 -13.14 -30.28
CA VAL A 383 27.42 -13.42 -28.93
C VAL A 383 27.34 -14.97 -28.72
N PRO A 384 27.13 -15.50 -27.50
CA PRO A 384 28.07 -16.36 -26.76
C PRO A 384 27.73 -17.87 -26.82
N THR A 385 28.74 -18.70 -26.53
CA THR A 385 28.66 -20.17 -26.44
C THR A 385 27.84 -20.70 -25.25
N PRO A 386 26.96 -21.71 -25.42
CA PRO A 386 26.41 -22.53 -24.34
C PRO A 386 27.25 -23.81 -24.07
N PRO A 387 27.05 -24.49 -22.91
CA PRO A 387 28.02 -25.43 -22.37
C PRO A 387 28.05 -26.78 -23.09
N LYS A 388 29.25 -27.34 -23.18
CA LYS A 388 29.55 -28.67 -23.71
C LYS A 388 28.97 -29.76 -22.81
N SER A 389 28.06 -30.56 -23.35
CA SER A 389 27.94 -32.00 -23.04
C SER A 389 27.10 -32.74 -24.09
N GLN A 390 27.67 -32.90 -25.28
CA GLN A 390 27.26 -33.93 -26.25
C GLN A 390 28.53 -34.50 -26.91
N PRO A 391 28.57 -35.82 -27.22
CA PRO A 391 29.67 -36.42 -27.92
C PRO A 391 29.77 -35.84 -29.34
N SER A 392 30.98 -35.42 -29.70
CA SER A 392 31.31 -34.79 -30.97
C SER A 392 31.16 -35.79 -32.12
N MET A 393 30.24 -35.53 -33.05
CA MET A 393 30.21 -36.24 -34.33
C MET A 393 31.02 -35.40 -35.33
N LEU A 394 32.31 -35.70 -35.44
CA LEU A 394 33.19 -35.12 -36.45
C LEU A 394 32.72 -35.54 -37.86
N MET A 395 32.58 -34.57 -38.76
CA MET A 395 32.42 -34.79 -40.20
C MET A 395 33.81 -34.93 -40.86
N PRO A 396 34.07 -35.92 -41.73
CA PRO A 396 35.27 -35.93 -42.57
C PRO A 396 35.11 -35.02 -43.80
N ALA A 397 36.24 -34.55 -44.34
CA ALA A 397 36.35 -33.48 -45.33
C ALA A 397 36.40 -33.93 -46.81
N ASP A 398 35.83 -35.08 -47.17
CA ASP A 398 35.66 -35.48 -48.56
C ASP A 398 34.18 -35.70 -48.88
N GLY A 399 33.74 -35.17 -50.03
CA GLY A 399 32.36 -35.02 -50.47
C GLY A 399 31.58 -36.31 -50.79
N GLN A 400 31.75 -37.35 -49.97
CA GLN A 400 30.87 -38.51 -49.89
C GLN A 400 30.50 -38.72 -48.42
N VAL A 401 29.29 -38.30 -48.05
CA VAL A 401 28.69 -38.68 -46.77
C VAL A 401 28.45 -40.19 -46.82
N PRO A 402 29.16 -41.02 -46.03
CA PRO A 402 28.80 -42.42 -45.89
C PRO A 402 27.39 -42.46 -45.31
N LEU A 403 26.54 -43.35 -45.80
CA LEU A 403 25.28 -43.65 -45.10
C LEU A 403 25.61 -43.79 -43.60
N PRO A 404 24.86 -43.19 -42.66
CA PRO A 404 24.76 -43.83 -41.37
C PRO A 404 24.23 -45.22 -41.71
N ASP A 405 25.07 -46.23 -41.51
CA ASP A 405 24.73 -47.63 -41.76
C ASP A 405 23.30 -47.85 -41.26
N MET A 406 22.40 -48.39 -42.07
CA MET A 406 21.03 -48.61 -41.62
C MET A 406 21.00 -49.51 -40.38
N THR A 407 22.04 -50.32 -40.20
CA THR A 407 22.36 -51.05 -38.98
C THR A 407 22.64 -50.13 -37.78
N ALA A 408 23.29 -48.98 -37.96
CA ALA A 408 23.57 -48.01 -36.91
C ALA A 408 22.32 -47.26 -36.43
N VAL A 409 21.38 -46.92 -37.33
CA VAL A 409 20.09 -46.31 -36.95
C VAL A 409 19.17 -47.33 -36.31
N PHE A 410 19.17 -48.57 -36.81
CA PHE A 410 18.45 -49.69 -36.20
C PHE A 410 18.95 -49.95 -34.76
N LYS A 411 20.28 -49.91 -34.55
CA LYS A 411 20.94 -50.06 -33.24
C LYS A 411 20.65 -48.93 -32.23
N ILE A 412 20.09 -47.81 -32.66
CA ILE A 412 19.62 -46.74 -31.75
C ILE A 412 18.26 -47.11 -31.14
N PHE A 413 17.43 -47.86 -31.86
CA PHE A 413 16.12 -48.29 -31.39
C PHE A 413 16.17 -49.67 -30.73
N ASP A 414 17.02 -50.56 -31.24
CA ASP A 414 17.31 -51.91 -30.74
C ASP A 414 18.16 -51.81 -29.47
N SER A 415 17.48 -51.86 -28.32
CA SER A 415 18.08 -51.61 -27.00
C SER A 415 18.68 -52.87 -26.38
N ASP A 416 18.19 -54.05 -26.77
CA ASP A 416 18.68 -55.35 -26.31
C ASP A 416 19.66 -56.03 -27.29
N GLY A 417 19.77 -55.51 -28.51
CA GLY A 417 20.74 -55.95 -29.51
C GLY A 417 20.36 -57.29 -30.16
N ASP A 418 19.09 -57.68 -30.08
CA ASP A 418 18.58 -58.97 -30.56
C ASP A 418 18.27 -58.99 -32.06
N ALA A 419 18.52 -57.87 -32.75
CA ALA A 419 18.26 -57.64 -34.16
C ALA A 419 16.76 -57.59 -34.57
N ASP A 420 15.84 -57.55 -33.61
CA ASP A 420 14.39 -57.42 -33.78
C ASP A 420 13.82 -56.27 -32.93
N LEU A 421 13.09 -55.33 -33.55
CA LEU A 421 12.53 -54.21 -32.79
C LEU A 421 11.20 -54.59 -32.14
N SER A 422 11.22 -54.79 -30.82
CA SER A 422 10.00 -55.07 -30.07
C SER A 422 9.08 -53.83 -29.99
N LEU A 423 7.78 -54.06 -29.78
CA LEU A 423 6.78 -53.01 -29.57
C LEU A 423 7.19 -52.02 -28.46
N THR A 424 7.87 -52.52 -27.43
CA THR A 424 8.31 -51.69 -26.29
C THR A 424 9.52 -50.83 -26.64
N GLU A 425 10.43 -51.32 -27.48
CA GLU A 425 11.61 -50.59 -27.92
C GLU A 425 11.30 -49.54 -28.95
N VAL A 426 10.44 -49.84 -29.92
CA VAL A 426 9.92 -48.83 -30.84
C VAL A 426 9.15 -47.77 -30.06
N GLN A 427 8.35 -48.16 -29.07
CA GLN A 427 7.69 -47.19 -28.19
C GLN A 427 8.69 -46.34 -27.40
N LYS A 428 9.78 -46.94 -26.90
CA LYS A 428 10.81 -46.24 -26.11
C LYS A 428 11.64 -45.30 -26.98
N GLY A 429 12.04 -45.71 -28.18
CA GLY A 429 12.73 -44.89 -29.16
C GLY A 429 11.84 -43.76 -29.68
N LEU A 430 10.58 -44.04 -30.01
CA LEU A 430 9.61 -43.00 -30.37
C LEU A 430 9.35 -42.02 -29.22
N ARG A 431 9.35 -42.48 -27.96
CA ARG A 431 9.27 -41.60 -26.78
C ARG A 431 10.52 -40.74 -26.60
N GLN A 432 11.72 -41.28 -26.84
CA GLN A 432 12.97 -40.50 -26.84
C GLN A 432 12.96 -39.44 -27.94
N LEU A 433 12.21 -39.68 -29.02
CA LEU A 433 11.96 -38.74 -30.12
C LEU A 433 10.70 -37.88 -29.92
N GLY A 434 10.12 -37.89 -28.70
CA GLY A 434 9.01 -37.01 -28.34
C GLY A 434 7.62 -37.45 -28.83
N GLN A 435 7.46 -38.68 -29.33
CA GLN A 435 6.18 -39.27 -29.72
C GLN A 435 5.67 -40.24 -28.63
N TYR A 436 4.56 -39.88 -27.99
CA TYR A 436 3.96 -40.68 -26.92
C TYR A 436 2.81 -41.52 -27.47
N LEU A 437 3.16 -42.57 -28.21
CA LEU A 437 2.19 -43.52 -28.74
C LEU A 437 1.81 -44.53 -27.64
N SER A 438 0.52 -44.82 -27.51
CA SER A 438 0.03 -45.93 -26.68
C SER A 438 0.47 -47.26 -27.29
N LYS A 439 0.53 -48.32 -26.47
CA LYS A 439 0.92 -49.66 -26.95
C LYS A 439 0.05 -50.12 -28.12
N GLY A 440 -1.26 -49.85 -28.08
CA GLY A 440 -2.19 -50.17 -29.17
C GLY A 440 -1.94 -49.38 -30.46
N GLN A 441 -1.48 -48.12 -30.37
CA GLN A 441 -1.13 -47.33 -31.57
C GLN A 441 0.18 -47.78 -32.21
N VAL A 442 1.16 -48.20 -31.40
CA VAL A 442 2.38 -48.82 -31.93
C VAL A 442 2.04 -50.17 -32.56
N GLN A 443 1.13 -50.95 -31.96
CA GLN A 443 0.63 -52.19 -32.55
C GLN A 443 -0.06 -51.97 -33.91
N GLU A 444 -0.88 -50.93 -34.03
CA GLU A 444 -1.53 -50.57 -35.30
C GLU A 444 -0.51 -50.14 -36.37
N MET A 445 0.55 -49.43 -35.96
CA MET A 445 1.68 -49.11 -36.84
C MET A 445 2.40 -50.39 -37.31
N PHE A 446 2.58 -51.39 -36.44
CA PHE A 446 3.21 -52.67 -36.78
C PHE A 446 2.35 -53.44 -37.79
N LEU A 447 1.03 -53.47 -37.59
CA LEU A 447 0.06 -54.06 -38.51
C LEU A 447 0.10 -53.38 -39.89
N ARG A 448 0.17 -52.04 -39.95
CA ARG A 448 0.26 -51.30 -41.22
C ARG A 448 1.59 -51.50 -41.94
N LEU A 449 2.66 -51.84 -41.22
CA LEU A 449 3.97 -52.18 -41.77
C LEU A 449 4.05 -53.65 -42.25
N GLY A 450 2.99 -54.44 -42.03
CA GLY A 450 2.92 -55.84 -42.42
C GLY A 450 3.77 -56.76 -41.52
N ALA A 451 4.00 -56.39 -40.26
CA ALA A 451 4.69 -57.23 -39.30
C ALA A 451 3.75 -58.30 -38.74
N GLU A 452 4.15 -59.57 -38.80
CA GLU A 452 3.41 -60.68 -38.19
C GLU A 452 3.85 -60.84 -36.73
N GLY A 453 3.23 -60.08 -35.81
CA GLY A 453 3.48 -60.18 -34.36
C GLY A 453 3.88 -58.87 -33.69
N ASN A 454 4.54 -58.96 -32.54
CA ASN A 454 4.95 -57.80 -31.71
C ASN A 454 6.38 -57.31 -31.98
N ASN A 455 7.06 -57.84 -33.01
CA ASN A 455 8.44 -57.52 -33.37
C ASN A 455 8.51 -57.07 -34.84
N ILE A 456 9.39 -56.12 -35.15
CA ILE A 456 9.65 -55.65 -36.52
C ILE A 456 11.11 -55.93 -36.89
N GLN A 457 11.31 -56.61 -38.02
CA GLN A 457 12.63 -56.84 -38.59
C GLN A 457 13.12 -55.64 -39.42
N GLN A 458 14.44 -55.55 -39.65
CA GLN A 458 15.08 -54.48 -40.44
C GLN A 458 14.36 -54.09 -41.76
N PRO A 459 13.81 -55.00 -42.59
CA PRO A 459 13.15 -54.64 -43.86
C PRO A 459 11.87 -53.82 -43.66
N HIS A 460 11.12 -54.10 -42.61
CA HIS A 460 9.87 -53.41 -42.27
C HIS A 460 10.15 -52.06 -41.59
N PHE A 461 11.21 -51.98 -40.76
CA PHE A 461 11.69 -50.71 -40.21
C PHE A 461 12.20 -49.77 -41.31
N ARG A 462 12.84 -50.31 -42.36
CA ARG A 462 13.23 -49.55 -43.55
C ARG A 462 12.01 -48.94 -44.26
N LYS A 463 10.92 -49.70 -44.45
CA LYS A 463 9.65 -49.20 -45.03
C LYS A 463 9.04 -48.09 -44.17
N PHE A 464 9.14 -48.19 -42.85
CA PHE A 464 8.71 -47.14 -41.92
C PHE A 464 9.51 -45.84 -42.10
N LEU A 465 10.84 -45.93 -42.16
CA LEU A 465 11.71 -44.76 -42.32
C LEU A 465 11.58 -44.07 -43.69
N LEU A 466 11.20 -44.82 -44.74
CA LEU A 466 10.99 -44.28 -46.09
C LEU A 466 9.75 -43.38 -46.19
N ASP A 467 8.71 -43.63 -45.38
CA ASP A 467 7.50 -42.82 -45.37
C ASP A 467 6.90 -42.70 -43.96
N VAL A 468 7.67 -42.08 -43.07
CA VAL A 468 7.35 -41.91 -41.64
C VAL A 468 5.97 -41.25 -41.44
N LYS A 469 5.55 -40.34 -42.35
CA LYS A 469 4.25 -39.65 -42.28
C LYS A 469 3.05 -40.54 -42.63
N LYS A 470 3.24 -41.56 -43.47
CA LYS A 470 2.18 -42.50 -43.87
C LYS A 470 1.89 -43.54 -42.79
N TYR A 471 2.93 -43.96 -42.06
CA TYR A 471 2.85 -45.05 -41.09
C TYR A 471 2.74 -44.57 -39.64
N LEU A 472 3.13 -43.32 -39.34
CA LEU A 472 2.65 -42.67 -38.12
C LEU A 472 1.16 -42.35 -38.28
N PRO A 473 0.33 -42.55 -37.24
CA PRO A 473 -1.06 -42.11 -37.28
C PRO A 473 -1.11 -40.62 -37.63
N GLY A 474 -1.78 -40.29 -38.74
CA GLY A 474 -1.65 -39.00 -39.44
C GLY A 474 -2.08 -37.75 -38.66
N LYS A 475 -2.08 -36.59 -39.35
CA LYS A 475 -2.34 -35.22 -38.85
C LYS A 475 -3.49 -35.05 -37.83
N ALA A 476 -4.45 -35.97 -37.76
CA ALA A 476 -5.53 -35.99 -36.76
C ALA A 476 -5.08 -36.27 -35.32
N TRP A 477 -3.81 -36.66 -35.10
CA TRP A 477 -3.30 -37.04 -33.78
C TRP A 477 -2.03 -36.30 -33.37
N LYS A 478 -1.80 -35.10 -33.93
CA LYS A 478 -1.19 -34.07 -33.10
C LYS A 478 -2.16 -33.85 -31.94
N ILE A 479 -1.89 -34.44 -30.77
CA ILE A 479 -2.33 -33.82 -29.52
C ILE A 479 -1.46 -32.57 -29.36
N SER A 480 -1.63 -31.63 -30.29
CA SER A 480 -1.23 -30.26 -30.10
C SER A 480 -2.26 -29.73 -29.12
N TYR A 481 -1.81 -29.36 -27.92
CA TYR A 481 -2.65 -28.67 -26.94
C TYR A 481 -3.25 -27.36 -27.49
N THR A 482 -2.90 -26.96 -28.72
CA THR A 482 -3.42 -25.80 -29.45
C THR A 482 -4.84 -25.98 -30.00
N GLU A 483 -5.39 -27.20 -30.13
CA GLU A 483 -6.76 -27.40 -30.68
C GLU A 483 -7.82 -27.80 -29.63
N LYS A 484 -7.47 -27.85 -28.34
CA LYS A 484 -8.49 -27.90 -27.29
C LYS A 484 -8.90 -26.48 -26.88
N PRO A 485 -10.21 -26.18 -26.73
CA PRO A 485 -10.65 -24.97 -26.01
C PRO A 485 -10.09 -25.02 -24.57
N PRO A 486 -9.91 -23.86 -23.89
CA PRO A 486 -8.93 -23.64 -22.82
C PRO A 486 -9.17 -24.52 -21.60
N SER A 487 -8.65 -25.76 -21.60
CA SER A 487 -9.05 -26.80 -20.65
C SER A 487 -8.09 -27.00 -19.47
N LEU A 488 -7.19 -26.04 -19.26
CA LEU A 488 -6.51 -25.85 -17.98
C LEU A 488 -6.57 -24.39 -17.53
N GLN A 489 -6.39 -23.44 -18.45
CA GLN A 489 -6.54 -22.01 -18.13
C GLN A 489 -7.96 -21.64 -17.71
N ALA A 490 -9.05 -22.09 -18.36
CA ALA A 490 -10.41 -21.74 -17.93
C ALA A 490 -10.86 -22.48 -16.66
N ARG A 491 -10.34 -23.70 -16.42
CA ARG A 491 -10.59 -24.48 -15.19
C ARG A 491 -9.76 -23.98 -14.02
N ALA A 492 -8.49 -23.65 -14.23
CA ALA A 492 -7.65 -22.95 -13.27
C ALA A 492 -8.19 -21.54 -13.03
N PHE A 493 -8.71 -20.85 -14.04
CA PHE A 493 -9.37 -19.56 -13.92
C PHE A 493 -10.65 -19.65 -13.10
N ARG A 494 -11.54 -20.64 -13.31
CA ARG A 494 -12.67 -20.86 -12.40
C ARG A 494 -12.20 -21.22 -11.01
N SER A 495 -11.26 -22.15 -10.86
CA SER A 495 -10.76 -22.53 -9.54
C SER A 495 -10.03 -21.40 -8.81
N ILE A 496 -9.30 -20.54 -9.50
CA ILE A 496 -8.58 -19.39 -8.95
C ILE A 496 -9.57 -18.26 -8.70
N SER A 497 -10.48 -17.96 -9.62
CA SER A 497 -11.58 -17.00 -9.44
C SER A 497 -12.49 -17.39 -8.27
N ASP A 498 -12.81 -18.66 -8.10
CA ASP A 498 -13.62 -19.17 -7.00
C ASP A 498 -12.84 -19.14 -5.69
N ARG A 499 -11.55 -19.52 -5.69
CA ARG A 499 -10.68 -19.40 -4.51
C ARG A 499 -10.34 -17.97 -4.16
N VAL A 500 -10.27 -17.06 -5.13
CA VAL A 500 -10.04 -15.63 -4.96
C VAL A 500 -11.33 -14.96 -4.51
N SER A 501 -12.50 -15.30 -5.06
CA SER A 501 -13.79 -14.85 -4.53
C SER A 501 -14.01 -15.34 -3.10
N TRP A 502 -13.59 -16.57 -2.80
CA TRP A 502 -13.65 -17.12 -1.45
C TRP A 502 -12.63 -16.48 -0.51
N ALA A 503 -11.37 -16.26 -0.94
CA ALA A 503 -10.36 -15.56 -0.15
C ALA A 503 -10.70 -14.09 0.04
N PHE A 504 -11.25 -13.43 -0.98
CA PHE A 504 -11.77 -12.07 -0.92
C PHE A 504 -12.93 -12.02 0.05
N CYS A 505 -13.93 -12.90 -0.05
CA CYS A 505 -15.02 -13.01 0.94
C CYS A 505 -14.52 -13.32 2.35
N ARG A 506 -13.43 -14.08 2.53
CA ARG A 506 -12.88 -14.43 3.85
C ARG A 506 -12.05 -13.30 4.46
N VAL A 507 -11.30 -12.58 3.64
CA VAL A 507 -10.52 -11.40 4.05
C VAL A 507 -11.44 -10.20 4.28
N THR A 508 -12.51 -10.06 3.51
CA THR A 508 -13.55 -9.05 3.77
C THR A 508 -14.43 -9.45 4.96
N SER A 509 -14.84 -10.71 5.13
CA SER A 509 -15.68 -11.12 6.28
C SER A 509 -14.95 -11.22 7.62
N SER A 510 -13.63 -11.48 7.64
CA SER A 510 -12.88 -11.50 8.90
C SER A 510 -12.64 -10.12 9.49
N HIS A 511 -12.89 -9.03 8.73
CA HIS A 511 -12.60 -7.65 9.11
C HIS A 511 -13.70 -6.63 8.72
N ALA A 512 -14.84 -7.07 8.18
CA ALA A 512 -16.04 -6.25 8.04
C ALA A 512 -16.84 -6.28 9.35
N PRO A 513 -17.57 -5.19 9.70
CA PRO A 513 -18.10 -4.91 11.03
C PRO A 513 -18.94 -6.01 11.68
#